data_AF-A0A9E2GHY9-F1
#
_entry.id   AF-A0A9E2GHY9-F1
#
_cell.length_a   1.000
_cell.length_b   1.000
_cell.length_c   1.000
_cell.angle_alpha   90.00
_cell.angle_beta   90.00
_cell.angle_gamma   90.00
#
_symmetry.space_group_name_H-M   'P 1'
#
loop_
_entity.id
_entity.type
_entity.pdbx_description
1 polymer ?
#
loop_
_entity_poly.entity_id
_entity_poly.type
_entity_poly.pdbx_seq_one_letter_code
_entity_poly.pdbx_strand_id
1 'polypeptide(L)'
;MDIDTTKCVGCGNCHIICTMGAAAFTDLDTLQKVVEELIKADLGICINITGLLDEVQECCWKAGITRHSTEHSLGIWGAKDRLPEREVMEFNTMCGHGMVSFNLVRKMIEEVRLRRKTPKQAARTMVKCCECVAFNPARAETLLERMRERGFLYSER
;
A
#
# COMPACT_ATOMS: atom_id res chain seq x y z
N MET A 1 -17.69 11.69 -16.43
CA MET A 1 -18.18 10.95 -15.27
C MET A 1 -17.57 11.64 -14.08
N ASP A 2 -18.36 12.44 -13.36
CA ASP A 2 -17.85 13.30 -12.29
C ASP A 2 -17.30 12.43 -11.15
N ILE A 3 -16.01 12.62 -10.85
CA ILE A 3 -15.40 11.99 -9.67
C ILE A 3 -16.10 12.60 -8.45
N ASP A 4 -16.90 11.78 -7.78
CA ASP A 4 -17.59 12.13 -6.55
C ASP A 4 -16.56 12.41 -5.44
N THR A 5 -16.23 13.69 -5.26
CA THR A 5 -15.26 14.17 -4.28
C THR A 5 -15.71 13.90 -2.84
N THR A 6 -16.97 13.53 -2.60
CA THR A 6 -17.46 13.14 -1.26
C THR A 6 -17.04 11.73 -0.84
N LYS A 7 -16.55 10.92 -1.79
CA LYS A 7 -16.05 9.55 -1.53
C LYS A 7 -14.53 9.47 -1.36
N CYS A 8 -13.82 10.59 -1.50
CA CYS A 8 -12.38 10.64 -1.24
C CYS A 8 -12.16 10.60 0.28
N VAL A 9 -11.68 9.46 0.79
CA VAL A 9 -11.51 9.17 2.24
C VAL A 9 -10.32 9.93 2.86
N GLY A 10 -9.90 11.07 2.29
CA GLY A 10 -8.69 11.80 2.67
C GLY A 10 -8.90 13.19 3.28
N CYS A 11 -9.91 13.97 2.88
CA CYS A 11 -10.11 15.32 3.43
C CYS A 11 -11.49 15.88 3.05
N GLY A 12 -12.35 16.12 4.03
CA GLY A 12 -13.75 16.54 3.86
C GLY A 12 -14.00 18.03 3.58
N ASN A 13 -13.06 18.74 2.94
CA ASN A 13 -13.27 20.01 2.22
C ASN A 13 -11.90 20.63 1.86
N CYS A 14 -11.50 20.57 0.59
CA CYS A 14 -10.38 21.38 0.11
C CYS A 14 -10.67 21.89 -1.30
N HIS A 15 -10.85 23.21 -1.42
CA HIS A 15 -10.94 23.95 -2.69
C HIS A 15 -9.58 24.46 -3.20
N ILE A 16 -8.46 23.95 -2.67
CA ILE A 16 -7.11 24.27 -3.13
C ILE A 16 -6.28 22.98 -3.18
N ILE A 17 -5.96 22.58 -4.42
CA ILE A 17 -4.89 21.69 -4.89
C ILE A 17 -4.35 20.68 -3.86
N CYS A 18 -4.87 19.45 -3.89
CA CYS A 18 -4.11 18.28 -3.45
C CYS A 18 -3.22 17.86 -4.63
N THR A 19 -2.00 18.40 -4.73
CA THR A 19 -1.14 18.18 -5.92
C THR A 19 -0.67 16.73 -6.05
N MET A 20 -0.86 15.91 -5.01
CA MET A 20 -0.43 14.52 -4.93
C MET A 20 -1.59 13.67 -4.39
N GLY A 21 -2.18 12.84 -5.24
CA GLY A 21 -3.15 11.81 -4.85
C GLY A 21 -2.52 10.42 -4.96
N ALA A 22 -2.75 9.57 -3.96
CA ALA A 22 -2.38 8.16 -4.01
C ALA A 22 -3.60 7.28 -3.80
N ALA A 23 -3.63 6.15 -4.50
CA ALA A 23 -4.64 5.13 -4.35
C ALA A 23 -3.96 3.76 -4.33
N ALA A 24 -4.43 2.87 -3.45
CA ALA A 24 -4.00 1.48 -3.40
C ALA A 24 -5.12 0.60 -3.96
N PHE A 25 -4.79 -0.20 -4.98
CA PHE A 25 -5.70 -1.15 -5.62
C PHE A 25 -5.42 -2.57 -5.15
N THR A 26 -6.44 -3.42 -5.15
CA THR A 26 -6.36 -4.83 -4.72
C THR A 26 -6.31 -5.82 -5.88
N ASP A 27 -6.58 -5.35 -7.10
CA ASP A 27 -6.67 -6.15 -8.32
C ASP A 27 -6.17 -5.36 -9.53
N LEU A 28 -5.62 -6.09 -10.50
CA LEU A 28 -5.04 -5.52 -11.71
C LEU A 28 -6.11 -4.97 -12.68
N ASP A 29 -7.31 -5.54 -12.67
CA ASP A 29 -8.40 -5.11 -13.56
C ASP A 29 -8.85 -3.68 -13.22
N THR A 30 -8.97 -3.37 -11.93
CA THR A 30 -9.28 -2.01 -11.46
C THR A 30 -8.13 -1.05 -11.78
N LEU A 31 -6.88 -1.46 -11.56
CA LEU A 31 -5.72 -0.65 -11.93
C LEU A 31 -5.74 -0.33 -13.44
N GLN A 32 -6.01 -1.32 -14.29
CA GLN A 32 -6.06 -1.12 -15.74
C GLN A 32 -7.13 -0.11 -16.13
N LYS A 33 -8.34 -0.23 -15.58
CA LYS A 33 -9.42 0.74 -15.84
C LYS A 33 -9.03 2.16 -15.44
N VAL A 34 -8.41 2.32 -14.26
CA VAL A 34 -7.95 3.63 -13.79
C VAL A 34 -6.86 4.19 -14.69
N VAL A 35 -5.91 3.37 -15.13
CA VAL A 35 -4.86 3.80 -16.07
C VAL A 35 -5.47 4.25 -17.39
N GLU A 36 -6.40 3.48 -17.96
CA GLU A 36 -7.12 3.86 -19.20
C GLU A 36 -7.92 5.16 -19.04
N GLU A 37 -8.56 5.38 -17.90
CA GLU A 37 -9.27 6.63 -17.59
C GLU A 37 -8.31 7.81 -17.47
N LEU A 38 -7.17 7.64 -16.79
CA LEU A 38 -6.16 8.68 -16.63
C LEU A 38 -5.51 9.08 -17.96
N ILE A 39 -5.28 8.12 -18.86
CA ILE A 39 -4.82 8.41 -20.24
C ILE A 39 -5.84 9.26 -20.98
N LYS A 40 -7.12 8.84 -20.95
CA LYS A 40 -8.20 9.56 -21.64
C LYS A 40 -8.40 10.97 -21.09
N ALA A 41 -8.14 11.16 -19.79
CA ALA A 41 -8.27 12.45 -19.15
C ALA A 41 -7.14 13.44 -19.52
N ASP A 42 -5.99 12.96 -20.02
CA ASP A 42 -4.84 13.75 -20.47
C ASP A 42 -4.53 14.97 -19.57
N LEU A 43 -4.37 14.69 -18.28
CA LEU A 43 -4.28 15.73 -17.24
C LEU A 43 -2.93 16.48 -17.24
N GLY A 44 -1.99 16.12 -18.11
CA GLY A 44 -0.65 16.72 -18.16
C GLY A 44 0.21 16.48 -16.92
N ILE A 45 -0.14 15.49 -16.08
CA ILE A 45 0.59 15.13 -14.86
C ILE A 45 1.30 13.77 -15.01
N CYS A 46 2.44 13.63 -14.32
CA CYS A 46 3.14 12.35 -14.24
C CYS A 46 2.44 11.42 -13.24
N ILE A 47 2.31 10.15 -13.61
CA ILE A 47 1.71 9.11 -12.76
C ILE A 47 2.77 8.05 -12.46
N ASN A 48 2.98 7.76 -11.18
CA ASN A 48 3.82 6.66 -10.73
C ASN A 48 2.93 5.49 -10.29
N ILE A 49 3.28 4.28 -10.74
CA ILE A 49 2.57 3.05 -10.39
C ILE A 49 3.57 2.12 -9.68
N THR A 50 3.28 1.78 -8.43
CA THR A 50 4.06 0.82 -7.64
C THR A 50 3.32 -0.51 -7.59
N GLY A 51 4.00 -1.60 -7.95
CA GLY A 51 3.43 -2.94 -7.97
C GLY A 51 4.45 -3.99 -8.42
N LEU A 52 3.99 -5.20 -8.70
CA LEU A 52 4.83 -6.22 -9.32
C LEU A 52 5.18 -5.76 -10.75
N LEU A 53 6.48 -5.78 -11.07
CA LEU A 53 7.01 -5.14 -12.27
C LEU A 53 6.37 -5.67 -13.56
N ASP A 54 6.27 -6.99 -13.67
CA ASP A 54 5.74 -7.65 -14.86
C ASP A 54 4.24 -7.40 -15.02
N GLU A 55 3.48 -7.43 -13.92
CA GLU A 55 2.04 -7.19 -13.91
C GLU A 55 1.71 -5.73 -14.29
N VAL A 56 2.44 -4.78 -13.72
CA VAL A 56 2.28 -3.35 -14.05
C VAL A 56 2.72 -3.08 -15.50
N GLN A 57 3.79 -3.72 -15.98
CA GLN A 57 4.23 -3.61 -17.37
C GLN A 57 3.14 -4.11 -18.32
N GLU A 58 2.56 -5.26 -18.06
CA GLU A 58 1.48 -5.83 -18.87
C GLU A 58 0.25 -4.91 -18.88
N CYS A 59 -0.11 -4.36 -17.71
CA CYS A 59 -1.19 -3.38 -17.57
C CYS A 59 -0.94 -2.12 -18.43
N CYS A 60 0.27 -1.55 -18.39
CA CYS A 60 0.63 -0.40 -19.22
C CYS A 60 0.58 -0.72 -20.71
N TRP A 61 1.06 -1.90 -21.13
CA TRP A 61 1.02 -2.32 -22.53
C TRP A 61 -0.39 -2.51 -23.05
N LYS A 62 -1.29 -3.12 -22.26
CA LYS A 62 -2.71 -3.23 -22.61
C LYS A 62 -3.38 -1.86 -22.78
N ALA A 63 -2.96 -0.88 -21.98
CA ALA A 63 -3.41 0.51 -22.09
C ALA A 63 -2.69 1.31 -23.21
N GLY A 64 -1.77 0.69 -23.96
CA GLY A 64 -1.05 1.33 -25.07
C GLY A 64 0.09 2.27 -24.63
N ILE A 65 0.51 2.23 -23.35
CA ILE A 65 1.62 3.03 -22.84
C ILE A 65 2.91 2.21 -22.83
N THR A 66 4.00 2.83 -23.27
CA THR A 66 5.36 2.39 -22.93
C THR A 66 5.88 3.22 -21.76
N ARG A 67 6.26 2.57 -20.65
CA ARG A 67 6.81 3.26 -19.48
C ARG A 67 8.13 3.95 -19.84
N HIS A 68 8.29 5.20 -19.42
CA HIS A 68 9.51 5.98 -19.66
C HIS A 68 10.65 5.61 -18.71
N SER A 69 10.32 5.18 -17.49
CA SER A 69 11.29 4.82 -16.45
C SER A 69 10.74 3.70 -15.57
N THR A 70 11.64 3.06 -14.83
CA THR A 70 11.31 2.04 -13.82
C THR A 70 12.25 2.22 -12.65
N GLU A 71 11.69 2.35 -11.46
CA GLU A 71 12.43 2.25 -10.21
C GLU A 71 12.35 0.78 -9.72
N HIS A 72 13.48 0.24 -9.30
CA HIS A 72 13.55 -1.10 -8.75
C HIS A 72 14.30 -1.09 -7.43
N SER A 73 13.59 -1.45 -6.36
CA SER A 73 14.19 -1.56 -5.04
C SER A 73 15.15 -2.75 -5.00
N LEU A 74 16.45 -2.48 -4.78
CA LEU A 74 17.48 -3.51 -4.60
C LEU A 74 17.43 -4.17 -3.21
N GLY A 75 16.41 -3.87 -2.40
CA GLY A 75 16.30 -4.33 -1.02
C GLY A 75 17.16 -3.54 -0.04
N ILE A 76 17.24 -4.02 1.20
CA ILE A 76 17.96 -3.37 2.30
C ILE A 76 19.35 -4.00 2.46
N TRP A 77 20.38 -3.16 2.44
CA TRP A 77 21.80 -3.55 2.56
C TRP A 77 22.41 -3.05 3.87
N GLY A 78 23.45 -3.73 4.36
CA GLY A 78 24.18 -3.36 5.59
C GLY A 78 23.82 -4.21 6.81
N ALA A 79 23.74 -3.57 7.98
CA ALA A 79 23.52 -4.22 9.28
C ALA A 79 22.05 -4.68 9.47
N LYS A 80 21.64 -5.68 8.69
CA LYS A 80 20.28 -6.25 8.70
C LYS A 80 19.88 -6.85 10.05
N ASP A 81 20.86 -7.18 10.90
CA ASP A 81 20.68 -7.66 12.27
C ASP A 81 20.07 -6.59 13.20
N ARG A 82 20.25 -5.30 12.87
CA ARG A 82 19.69 -4.16 13.62
C ARG A 82 18.27 -3.81 13.21
N LEU A 83 17.77 -4.40 12.13
CA LEU A 83 16.40 -4.18 11.67
C LEU A 83 15.40 -4.93 12.56
N PRO A 84 14.16 -4.43 12.66
CA PRO A 84 13.07 -5.20 13.24
C PRO A 84 12.85 -6.54 12.55
N GLU A 85 12.06 -7.38 13.21
CA GLU A 85 11.56 -8.63 12.68
C GLU A 85 10.95 -8.40 11.29
N ARG A 86 11.24 -9.28 10.34
CA ARG A 86 10.87 -9.08 8.93
C ARG A 86 9.35 -8.92 8.77
N GLU A 87 8.56 -9.64 9.55
CA GLU A 87 7.12 -9.44 9.63
C GLU A 87 6.72 -8.02 9.99
N VAL A 88 7.41 -7.42 10.97
CA VAL A 88 7.14 -6.04 11.37
C VAL A 88 7.52 -5.07 10.26
N MET A 89 8.62 -5.36 9.55
CA MET A 89 9.03 -4.58 8.38
C MET A 89 8.02 -4.65 7.25
N GLU A 90 7.38 -5.79 6.99
CA GLU A 90 6.37 -5.93 5.92
C GLU A 90 5.20 -4.95 6.08
N PHE A 91 4.83 -4.61 7.32
CA PHE A 91 3.84 -3.57 7.59
C PHE A 91 4.45 -2.16 7.52
N ASN A 92 5.62 -1.95 8.13
CA ASN A 92 6.22 -0.62 8.19
C ASN A 92 6.57 -0.09 6.79
N THR A 93 7.22 -0.91 5.96
CA THR A 93 7.66 -0.50 4.62
C THR A 93 6.56 -0.57 3.59
N MET A 94 5.33 -0.98 3.97
CA MET A 94 4.21 -1.19 3.04
C MET A 94 3.87 0.06 2.22
N CYS A 95 3.91 1.24 2.84
CA CYS A 95 3.64 2.50 2.15
C CYS A 95 4.91 3.17 1.59
N GLY A 96 6.09 2.54 1.70
CA GLY A 96 7.39 3.10 1.34
C GLY A 96 7.95 4.17 2.29
N HIS A 97 7.08 4.85 3.06
CA HIS A 97 7.46 5.97 3.92
C HIS A 97 7.68 5.61 5.40
N GLY A 98 7.34 4.39 5.82
CA GLY A 98 7.59 3.96 7.20
C GLY A 98 6.66 4.59 8.25
N MET A 99 5.49 5.11 7.85
CA MET A 99 4.61 5.91 8.72
C MET A 99 4.01 5.13 9.90
N VAL A 100 3.88 3.81 9.80
CA VAL A 100 3.36 2.97 10.89
C VAL A 100 4.52 2.53 11.78
N SER A 101 4.56 3.00 13.03
CA SER A 101 5.67 2.69 13.95
C SER A 101 5.78 1.19 14.23
N PHE A 102 7.01 0.70 14.41
CA PHE A 102 7.27 -0.72 14.70
C PHE A 102 6.52 -1.20 15.96
N ASN A 103 6.41 -0.36 16.98
CA ASN A 103 5.70 -0.69 18.21
C ASN A 103 4.19 -0.80 18.00
N LEU A 104 3.61 0.04 17.15
CA LEU A 104 2.19 -0.08 16.81
C LEU A 104 1.93 -1.37 16.02
N VAL A 105 2.80 -1.71 15.07
CA VAL A 105 2.71 -2.97 14.32
C VAL A 105 2.76 -4.17 15.27
N ARG A 106 3.76 -4.25 16.15
CA ARG A 106 3.87 -5.31 17.16
C ARG A 106 2.63 -5.41 18.05
N LYS A 107 2.12 -4.27 18.52
CA LYS A 107 0.89 -4.22 19.32
C LYS A 107 -0.30 -4.77 18.54
N MET A 108 -0.49 -4.38 17.28
CA MET A 108 -1.61 -4.85 16.46
C MET A 108 -1.53 -6.35 16.18
N ILE A 109 -0.32 -6.86 15.93
CA ILE A 109 -0.07 -8.31 15.82
C ILE A 109 -0.50 -9.02 17.12
N GLU A 110 -0.06 -8.53 18.27
CA GLU A 110 -0.38 -9.15 19.57
C GLU A 110 -1.87 -9.07 19.93
N GLU A 111 -2.55 -7.97 19.61
CA GLU A 111 -4.01 -7.84 19.78
C GLU A 111 -4.78 -8.86 18.94
N VAL A 112 -4.31 -9.16 17.72
CA VAL A 112 -4.89 -10.19 16.85
C VAL A 112 -4.58 -11.58 17.39
N ARG A 113 -3.35 -11.83 17.83
CA ARG A 113 -2.93 -13.10 18.46
C ARG A 113 -3.79 -13.44 19.68
N LEU A 114 -4.02 -12.46 20.55
CA LEU A 114 -4.83 -12.60 21.76
C LEU A 114 -6.34 -12.52 21.49
N ARG A 115 -6.75 -12.50 20.21
CA ARG A 115 -8.14 -12.45 19.75
C ARG A 115 -8.95 -11.26 20.28
N ARG A 116 -8.28 -10.18 20.69
CA ARG A 116 -8.92 -8.93 21.12
C ARG A 116 -9.32 -8.03 19.96
N LYS A 117 -8.67 -8.19 18.81
CA LYS A 117 -9.01 -7.52 17.54
C LYS A 117 -9.07 -8.53 16.40
N THR A 118 -9.92 -8.27 15.41
CA THR A 118 -9.86 -8.98 14.13
C THR A 118 -8.71 -8.44 13.26
N PRO A 119 -8.15 -9.24 12.32
CA PRO A 119 -7.18 -8.78 11.33
C PRO A 119 -7.60 -7.48 10.64
N LYS A 120 -8.86 -7.41 10.19
CA LYS A 120 -9.48 -6.22 9.61
C LYS A 120 -9.42 -4.99 10.52
N GLN A 121 -9.78 -5.14 11.80
CA GLN A 121 -9.76 -4.03 12.76
C GLN A 121 -8.34 -3.53 13.03
N ALA A 122 -7.37 -4.44 13.11
CA ALA A 122 -5.96 -4.11 13.28
C ALA A 122 -5.42 -3.37 12.04
N ALA A 123 -5.68 -3.87 10.82
CA ALA A 123 -5.31 -3.20 9.58
C ALA A 123 -5.89 -1.78 9.48
N ARG A 124 -7.18 -1.61 9.79
CA ARG A 124 -7.83 -0.29 9.85
C ARG A 124 -7.30 0.62 10.95
N THR A 125 -6.64 0.09 11.97
CA THR A 125 -5.97 0.90 12.99
C THR A 125 -4.63 1.41 12.44
N MET A 126 -3.87 0.56 11.75
CA MET A 126 -2.56 0.92 11.18
C MET A 126 -2.67 1.92 10.04
N VAL A 127 -3.67 1.79 9.15
CA VAL A 127 -3.82 2.68 7.98
C VAL A 127 -4.00 4.15 8.38
N LYS A 128 -4.56 4.42 9.57
CA LYS A 128 -4.74 5.78 10.10
C LYS A 128 -3.44 6.55 10.29
N CYS A 129 -2.30 5.86 10.35
CA CYS A 129 -0.99 6.51 10.46
C CYS A 129 -0.42 6.93 9.10
N CYS A 130 -0.91 6.42 7.97
CA CYS A 130 -0.43 6.80 6.65
C CYS A 130 -1.27 7.93 6.07
N GLU A 131 -0.78 9.15 6.25
CA GLU A 131 -1.26 10.34 5.53
C GLU A 131 -1.02 10.22 4.01
N CYS A 132 -0.11 9.32 3.61
CA CYS A 132 0.24 9.01 2.24
C CYS A 132 -0.85 8.27 1.44
N VAL A 133 -1.86 7.70 2.09
CA VAL A 133 -2.90 6.83 1.48
C VAL A 133 -2.38 5.57 0.76
N ALA A 134 -1.07 5.36 0.67
CA ALA A 134 -0.44 4.21 0.02
C ALA A 134 -0.42 2.92 0.87
N PHE A 135 -0.70 3.01 2.18
CA PHE A 135 -0.76 1.82 3.02
C PHE A 135 -1.98 0.98 2.62
N ASN A 136 -1.75 -0.28 2.23
CA ASN A 136 -2.81 -1.16 1.74
C ASN A 136 -3.45 -1.95 2.91
N PRO A 137 -4.65 -1.56 3.38
CA PRO A 137 -5.29 -2.25 4.51
C PRO A 137 -5.72 -3.68 4.18
N ALA A 138 -6.06 -3.98 2.91
CA ALA A 138 -6.42 -5.33 2.50
C ALA A 138 -5.20 -6.27 2.55
N ARG A 139 -4.05 -5.81 2.06
CA ARG A 139 -2.78 -6.55 2.20
C ARG A 139 -2.42 -6.77 3.66
N ALA A 140 -2.56 -5.74 4.50
CA ALA A 140 -2.27 -5.85 5.93
C ALA A 140 -3.19 -6.87 6.63
N GLU A 141 -4.46 -6.94 6.24
CA GLU A 141 -5.41 -7.95 6.72
C GLU A 141 -4.94 -9.37 6.35
N THR A 142 -4.60 -9.60 5.07
CA THR A 142 -4.08 -10.89 4.60
C THR A 142 -2.79 -11.32 5.31
N LEU A 143 -1.89 -10.38 5.59
CA LEU A 143 -0.66 -10.68 6.35
C LEU A 143 -0.98 -11.15 7.76
N LEU A 144 -1.90 -10.47 8.46
CA LEU A 144 -2.33 -10.85 9.81
C LEU A 144 -3.06 -12.20 9.83
N GLU A 145 -3.86 -12.51 8.81
CA GLU A 145 -4.50 -13.82 8.65
C GLU A 145 -3.47 -14.93 8.43
N ARG A 146 -2.51 -14.71 7.55
CA ARG A 146 -1.41 -15.66 7.31
C ARG A 146 -0.62 -15.94 8.59
N MET A 147 -0.35 -14.91 9.40
CA MET A 147 0.29 -15.09 10.71
C MET A 147 -0.58 -15.88 11.69
N ARG A 148 -1.89 -15.72 11.65
CA ARG A 148 -2.80 -16.51 12.50
C ARG A 148 -2.76 -18.00 12.15
N GLU A 149 -2.58 -18.32 10.86
CA GLU A 149 -2.55 -19.70 10.36
C GLU A 149 -1.19 -20.38 10.53
N ARG A 150 -0.11 -19.66 10.22
CA ARG A 150 1.27 -20.20 10.23
C ARG A 150 2.03 -19.92 11.52
N GLY A 151 1.44 -19.12 12.41
CA GLY A 151 2.06 -18.59 13.60
C GLY A 151 2.63 -17.16 13.40
N PHE A 152 2.75 -16.44 14.52
CA PHE A 152 3.35 -15.10 14.61
C PHE A 152 4.88 -15.13 14.77
N LEU A 153 5.60 -14.33 13.96
CA LEU A 153 7.06 -14.10 14.05
C LEU A 153 7.92 -15.35 13.76
N TYR A 154 7.87 -15.85 12.53
CA TYR A 154 8.57 -17.08 12.08
C TYR A 154 9.41 -16.92 10.80
N SER A 155 9.55 -15.70 10.25
CA SER A 155 10.26 -15.51 8.99
C SER A 155 11.78 -15.62 9.17
N GLU A 156 12.41 -16.47 8.37
CA GLU A 156 13.86 -16.54 8.27
C GLU A 156 14.41 -15.19 7.77
N ARG A 157 15.52 -14.74 8.38
CA ARG A 157 16.16 -13.43 8.11
C ARG A 157 16.98 -13.44 6.82
#